data_AF-A0A151WZ54-F1
#
_entry.id   AF-A0A151WZ54-F1
#
_cell.length_a   1.000
_cell.length_b   1.000
_cell.length_c   1.000
_cell.angle_alpha   90.00
_cell.angle_beta   90.00
_cell.angle_gamma   90.00
#
_symmetry.space_group_name_H-M   'P 1'
#
loop_
_entity.id
_entity.type
_entity.pdbx_description
1 polymer ?
#
loop_
_entity_poly.entity_id
_entity_poly.type
_entity_poly.pdbx_seq_one_letter_code
_entity_poly.pdbx_strand_id
1 'polypeptide(L)'
;MLLRFILLLTLVVVVITVSIDNELQSNLTIRVEEQNSNSTSGVDNDKGFWEWLFGSVTSYPPTNTEPQQLEKCLKCTCGLTNKHNRIVGGIETLVNQYPWMVLLLFRGQFYCGGTVINSRYILTAAHCIDRFDASKLIARILEHDWNSTGESKTQDFQIEKTIKHSSYSTINYNNDIGLLKLKGTIKFQGSMRPACLPEQVKTFAGKKGVVTGWGAITEGGQVSHTLQEVFVPILTNAECRTTKYPARKITDNMMCAGFKEGGKDSCQGDSGGPLHVEEDGVHHVVGVVSWGEGCAQYDYPGVYTRVNRYLTWIANNTNDGCYC
;
A
#
# COMPACT_ATOMS: atom_id res chain seq x y z
N MET A 1 -14.02 -7.58 73.95
CA MET A 1 -14.60 -8.27 72.77
C MET A 1 -13.71 -7.96 71.58
N LEU A 2 -12.57 -8.63 71.37
CA LEU A 2 -12.32 -10.02 70.97
C LEU A 2 -12.86 -10.39 69.57
N LEU A 3 -11.94 -10.93 68.75
CA LEU A 3 -11.99 -11.52 67.39
C LEU A 3 -11.52 -10.58 66.27
N ARG A 4 -10.26 -10.58 65.81
CA ARG A 4 -9.46 -11.62 65.12
C ARG A 4 -10.19 -12.27 63.94
N PHE A 5 -9.88 -11.84 62.72
CA PHE A 5 -9.76 -12.72 61.54
C PHE A 5 -8.63 -12.21 60.64
N ILE A 6 -7.54 -12.97 60.66
CA ILE A 6 -6.42 -12.94 59.71
C ILE A 6 -6.78 -13.98 58.65
N LEU A 7 -6.82 -13.60 57.37
CA LEU A 7 -6.89 -14.56 56.26
C LEU A 7 -5.58 -14.48 55.48
N LEU A 8 -4.83 -15.58 55.52
CA LEU A 8 -3.56 -15.76 54.83
C LEU A 8 -3.76 -15.75 53.30
N LEU A 9 -2.97 -14.92 52.60
CA LEU A 9 -2.65 -15.13 51.19
C LEU A 9 -1.59 -16.23 51.10
N THR A 10 -1.93 -17.39 50.53
CA THR A 10 -0.95 -18.38 50.10
C THR A 10 -0.52 -18.06 48.66
N LEU A 11 0.71 -17.57 48.53
CA LEU A 11 1.41 -17.39 47.26
C LEU A 11 2.03 -18.74 46.86
N VAL A 12 1.51 -19.40 45.83
CA VAL A 12 2.16 -20.59 45.25
C VAL A 12 3.18 -20.11 44.22
N VAL A 13 4.46 -20.13 44.61
CA VAL A 13 5.59 -19.96 43.69
C VAL A 13 5.99 -21.34 43.20
N VAL A 14 5.71 -21.65 41.93
CA VAL A 14 6.26 -22.83 41.26
C VAL A 14 7.67 -22.46 40.80
N VAL A 15 8.68 -22.95 41.52
CA VAL A 15 10.09 -22.89 41.10
C VAL A 15 10.32 -24.06 40.14
N ILE A 16 10.45 -23.76 38.85
CA ILE A 16 10.96 -24.74 37.87
C ILE A 16 12.49 -24.64 37.91
N THR A 17 13.13 -25.60 38.56
CA THR A 17 14.58 -25.81 38.45
C THR A 17 14.89 -26.56 37.15
N VAL A 18 15.48 -25.88 36.17
CA VAL A 18 16.10 -26.53 35.01
C VAL A 18 17.58 -26.71 35.33
N SER A 19 18.01 -27.97 35.43
CA SER A 19 19.42 -28.35 35.54
C SER A 19 20.10 -28.09 34.20
N ILE A 20 21.23 -27.38 34.20
CA ILE A 20 22.05 -27.14 33.02
C ILE A 20 23.14 -28.21 33.02
N ASP A 21 22.98 -29.23 32.16
CA ASP A 21 24.07 -30.13 31.81
C ASP A 21 24.94 -29.46 30.74
N ASN A 22 26.23 -29.37 31.05
CA ASN A 22 27.26 -28.72 30.26
C ASN A 22 28.20 -29.80 29.70
N GLU A 23 27.89 -30.36 28.54
CA GLU A 23 28.85 -31.12 27.73
C GLU A 23 28.51 -31.03 26.24
N LEU A 24 29.32 -30.32 25.47
CA LEU A 24 29.97 -30.87 24.27
C LEU A 24 31.02 -29.88 23.76
N GLN A 25 32.29 -30.15 24.07
CA GLN A 25 33.42 -29.59 23.35
C GLN A 25 33.98 -30.64 22.39
N SER A 26 34.40 -30.13 21.23
CA SER A 26 35.47 -30.65 20.37
C SER A 26 35.22 -31.93 19.58
N ASN A 27 35.25 -31.83 18.25
CA ASN A 27 36.40 -32.30 17.44
C ASN A 27 36.03 -32.33 15.95
N LEU A 28 36.71 -31.51 15.15
CA LEU A 28 36.91 -31.77 13.72
C LEU A 28 38.32 -31.31 13.35
N THR A 29 39.29 -32.16 13.66
CA THR A 29 40.63 -32.15 13.09
C THR A 29 40.58 -32.74 11.69
N ILE A 30 40.89 -31.94 10.67
CA ILE A 30 41.20 -32.42 9.33
C ILE A 30 42.64 -32.96 9.36
N ARG A 31 42.82 -34.27 9.16
CA ARG A 31 44.12 -34.87 8.84
C ARG A 31 44.17 -35.13 7.34
N VAL A 32 45.18 -34.56 6.70
CA VAL A 32 45.68 -34.95 5.38
C VAL A 32 46.66 -36.09 5.62
N GLU A 33 46.51 -37.20 4.89
CA GLU A 33 47.63 -38.11 4.65
C GLU A 33 47.42 -38.87 3.33
N GLU A 34 48.57 -39.07 2.69
CA GLU A 34 48.79 -39.44 1.30
C GLU A 34 49.28 -40.91 1.23
N GLN A 35 49.22 -41.50 0.02
CA GLN A 35 49.96 -42.68 -0.48
C GLN A 35 49.24 -44.03 -0.68
N ASN A 36 49.00 -44.31 -1.97
CA ASN A 36 49.57 -45.38 -2.81
C ASN A 36 49.50 -46.87 -2.42
N SER A 37 48.82 -47.61 -3.31
CA SER A 37 49.34 -48.68 -4.18
C SER A 37 48.90 -50.15 -3.97
N ASN A 38 48.68 -50.78 -5.14
CA ASN A 38 48.77 -52.20 -5.51
C ASN A 38 47.52 -53.10 -5.57
N SER A 39 46.96 -53.15 -6.80
CA SER A 39 46.87 -54.33 -7.70
C SER A 39 46.33 -55.65 -7.14
N THR A 40 45.19 -56.17 -7.61
CA THR A 40 44.97 -57.13 -8.74
C THR A 40 43.50 -57.58 -8.56
N SER A 41 42.65 -58.00 -9.51
CA SER A 41 42.76 -58.68 -10.80
C SER A 41 41.37 -58.73 -11.47
N GLY A 42 41.31 -58.76 -12.81
CA GLY A 42 40.37 -59.62 -13.57
C GLY A 42 38.94 -59.14 -13.85
N VAL A 43 38.78 -58.47 -15.01
CA VAL A 43 37.75 -58.65 -16.07
C VAL A 43 36.32 -59.03 -15.65
N ASP A 44 35.37 -58.10 -15.81
CA ASP A 44 34.21 -58.34 -16.67
C ASP A 44 33.58 -57.03 -17.19
N ASN A 45 32.92 -57.16 -18.35
CA ASN A 45 32.48 -56.11 -19.27
C ASN A 45 31.60 -55.00 -18.68
N ASP A 46 31.89 -53.74 -19.05
CA ASP A 46 30.84 -52.71 -19.16
C ASP A 46 31.09 -51.76 -20.34
N LYS A 47 30.39 -52.03 -21.44
CA LYS A 47 30.26 -51.16 -22.62
C LYS A 47 29.27 -50.02 -22.35
N GLY A 48 29.56 -49.19 -21.36
CA GLY A 48 28.71 -48.04 -21.00
C GLY A 48 29.46 -46.72 -20.78
N PHE A 49 30.79 -46.75 -20.69
CA PHE A 49 31.56 -45.56 -20.29
C PHE A 49 32.13 -44.77 -21.48
N TRP A 50 32.40 -45.44 -22.62
CA TRP A 50 33.00 -44.80 -23.79
C TRP A 50 32.00 -44.02 -24.66
N GLU A 51 30.69 -44.28 -24.55
CA GLU A 51 29.66 -43.42 -25.15
C GLU A 51 29.41 -42.13 -24.35
N TRP A 52 29.77 -42.10 -23.06
CA TRP A 52 29.73 -40.88 -22.26
C TRP A 52 30.93 -39.97 -22.54
N LEU A 53 32.12 -40.52 -22.83
CA LEU A 53 33.35 -39.75 -23.02
C LEU A 53 33.52 -39.10 -24.41
N PHE A 54 32.77 -39.50 -25.44
CA PHE A 54 32.86 -38.89 -26.78
C PHE A 54 31.50 -38.41 -27.34
N GLY A 55 30.54 -38.15 -26.45
CA GLY A 55 29.27 -37.51 -26.78
C GLY A 55 29.45 -36.05 -27.21
N SER A 56 29.76 -35.87 -28.49
CA SER A 56 29.41 -34.74 -29.37
C SER A 56 29.19 -33.39 -28.69
N VAL A 57 30.18 -32.52 -28.86
CA VAL A 57 30.07 -31.07 -28.66
C VAL A 57 28.95 -30.54 -29.55
N THR A 58 27.73 -30.48 -29.02
CA THR A 58 26.70 -29.57 -29.53
C THR A 58 26.94 -28.25 -28.82
N SER A 59 27.56 -27.32 -29.53
CA SER A 59 27.64 -25.94 -29.10
C SER A 59 26.23 -25.36 -29.09
N TYR A 60 25.52 -25.50 -27.97
CA TYR A 60 24.40 -24.64 -27.68
C TYR A 60 24.95 -23.21 -27.65
N PRO A 61 24.42 -22.27 -28.44
CA PRO A 61 24.82 -20.88 -28.32
C PRO A 61 24.59 -20.48 -26.86
N PRO A 62 25.51 -19.73 -26.24
CA PRO A 62 25.29 -19.22 -24.90
C PRO A 62 23.97 -18.47 -24.96
N THR A 63 22.99 -18.92 -24.17
CA THR A 63 21.81 -18.13 -23.88
C THR A 63 22.36 -16.93 -23.13
N ASN A 64 22.65 -15.86 -23.87
CA ASN A 64 22.80 -14.52 -23.33
C ASN A 64 21.50 -14.26 -22.61
N THR A 65 21.46 -14.57 -21.31
CA THR A 65 20.52 -13.96 -20.41
C THR A 65 21.05 -12.54 -20.29
N GLU A 66 20.70 -11.73 -21.29
CA GLU A 66 20.74 -10.29 -21.18
C GLU A 66 20.15 -9.98 -19.79
N PRO A 67 20.90 -9.30 -18.90
CA PRO A 67 20.33 -8.88 -17.63
C PRO A 67 19.03 -8.21 -17.99
N GLN A 68 17.88 -8.74 -17.53
CA GLN A 68 16.56 -8.17 -17.82
C GLN A 68 16.71 -6.67 -17.69
N GLN A 69 16.79 -6.02 -18.85
CA GLN A 69 17.11 -4.62 -18.93
C GLN A 69 15.91 -3.99 -18.25
N LEU A 70 16.12 -3.47 -17.03
CA LEU A 70 15.12 -2.75 -16.24
C LEU A 70 14.31 -1.96 -17.26
N GLU A 71 13.06 -2.39 -17.52
CA GLU A 71 12.26 -1.88 -18.63
C GLU A 71 12.40 -0.37 -18.59
N LYS A 72 13.12 0.20 -19.57
CA LYS A 72 13.52 1.60 -19.48
C LYS A 72 12.24 2.40 -19.33
N CYS A 73 12.07 3.03 -18.17
CA CYS A 73 10.83 3.69 -17.83
C CYS A 73 10.44 4.64 -18.97
N LEU A 74 9.30 4.35 -19.61
CA LEU A 74 8.77 5.19 -20.66
C LEU A 74 8.52 6.57 -20.09
N LYS A 75 8.85 7.62 -20.84
CA LYS A 75 8.54 9.00 -20.43
C LYS A 75 7.03 9.14 -20.32
N CYS A 76 6.57 9.64 -19.19
CA CYS A 76 5.17 9.89 -18.89
C CYS A 76 5.06 11.12 -17.99
N THR A 77 3.83 11.58 -17.75
CA THR A 77 3.52 12.73 -16.89
C THR A 77 2.49 12.31 -15.84
N CYS A 78 2.70 12.70 -14.59
CA CYS A 78 1.75 12.49 -13.51
C CYS A 78 0.70 13.62 -13.39
N GLY A 79 -0.37 13.39 -12.63
CA GLY A 79 -1.27 14.42 -12.10
C GLY A 79 -2.17 15.12 -13.12
N LEU A 80 -2.15 14.73 -14.40
CA LEU A 80 -3.00 15.33 -15.42
C LEU A 80 -4.33 14.59 -15.54
N THR A 81 -5.45 15.29 -15.36
CA THR A 81 -6.79 14.74 -15.60
C THR A 81 -7.05 14.50 -17.10
N ASN A 82 -8.02 13.64 -17.41
CA ASN A 82 -8.50 13.50 -18.78
C ASN A 82 -9.48 14.65 -19.07
N LYS A 83 -9.12 15.54 -20.01
CA LYS A 83 -9.87 16.76 -20.30
C LYS A 83 -11.24 16.45 -20.89
N HIS A 84 -12.29 16.77 -20.15
CA HIS A 84 -13.66 16.88 -20.63
C HIS A 84 -14.29 18.16 -20.03
N ASN A 85 -15.25 18.78 -20.72
CA ASN A 85 -15.82 20.08 -20.32
C ASN A 85 -16.33 20.05 -18.87
N ARG A 86 -15.76 20.89 -18.00
CA ARG A 86 -16.01 20.87 -16.55
C ARG A 86 -17.39 21.44 -16.20
N ILE A 87 -18.18 20.70 -15.42
CA ILE A 87 -19.32 21.22 -14.65
C ILE A 87 -18.84 21.41 -13.19
N VAL A 88 -19.24 22.49 -12.52
CA VAL A 88 -18.68 22.92 -11.22
C VAL A 88 -19.68 22.70 -10.08
N GLY A 89 -19.22 22.04 -9.01
CA GLY A 89 -19.94 21.86 -7.74
C GLY A 89 -20.14 20.37 -7.47
N GLY A 90 -19.52 19.82 -6.40
CA GLY A 90 -19.38 18.38 -6.16
C GLY A 90 -20.58 17.53 -6.57
N ILE A 91 -20.33 16.67 -7.56
CA ILE A 91 -21.24 15.82 -8.32
C ILE A 91 -20.41 14.66 -8.87
N GLU A 92 -21.07 13.68 -9.48
CA GLU A 92 -20.45 12.63 -10.26
C GLU A 92 -19.36 13.19 -11.20
N THR A 93 -18.21 12.53 -11.20
CA THR A 93 -17.08 12.88 -12.08
C THR A 93 -17.36 12.49 -13.53
N LEU A 94 -16.54 12.95 -14.46
CA LEU A 94 -16.59 12.43 -15.82
C LEU A 94 -15.86 11.10 -15.90
N VAL A 95 -16.32 10.21 -16.79
CA VAL A 95 -15.68 8.90 -17.01
C VAL A 95 -14.17 9.08 -17.24
N ASN A 96 -13.36 8.41 -16.42
CA ASN A 96 -11.89 8.49 -16.42
C ASN A 96 -11.30 9.90 -16.15
N GLN A 97 -12.04 10.85 -15.58
CA GLN A 97 -11.51 12.19 -15.26
C GLN A 97 -10.24 12.12 -14.41
N TYR A 98 -10.24 11.25 -13.40
CA TYR A 98 -9.14 10.99 -12.47
C TYR A 98 -8.56 9.59 -12.72
N PRO A 99 -7.66 9.42 -13.71
CA PRO A 99 -7.24 8.09 -14.15
C PRO A 99 -6.42 7.31 -13.11
N TRP A 100 -5.87 8.00 -12.11
CA TRP A 100 -5.11 7.38 -11.02
C TRP A 100 -5.99 6.75 -9.94
N MET A 101 -7.32 6.90 -10.02
CA MET A 101 -8.22 6.29 -9.05
C MET A 101 -8.17 4.77 -9.13
N VAL A 102 -8.10 4.14 -7.96
CA VAL A 102 -8.11 2.69 -7.80
C VAL A 102 -9.28 2.28 -6.94
N LEU A 103 -10.05 1.33 -7.46
CA LEU A 103 -11.07 0.62 -6.71
C LEU A 103 -10.44 -0.66 -6.15
N LEU A 104 -10.34 -0.77 -4.83
CA LEU A 104 -9.83 -1.96 -4.17
C LEU A 104 -10.97 -2.94 -3.86
N LEU A 105 -10.79 -4.17 -4.34
CA LEU A 105 -11.69 -5.28 -4.14
C LEU A 105 -11.05 -6.30 -3.21
N PHE A 106 -11.78 -6.76 -2.20
CA PHE A 106 -11.43 -7.92 -1.39
C PHE A 106 -12.46 -9.02 -1.59
N ARG A 107 -12.01 -10.19 -2.08
CA ARG A 107 -12.92 -11.30 -2.45
C ARG A 107 -14.03 -10.85 -3.43
N GLY A 108 -13.68 -9.95 -4.35
CA GLY A 108 -14.60 -9.40 -5.35
C GLY A 108 -15.57 -8.33 -4.85
N GLN A 109 -15.44 -7.86 -3.61
CA GLN A 109 -16.28 -6.81 -3.03
C GLN A 109 -15.49 -5.52 -2.84
N PHE A 110 -16.06 -4.39 -3.25
CA PHE A 110 -15.49 -3.07 -3.00
C PHE A 110 -15.42 -2.79 -1.50
N TYR A 111 -14.31 -2.20 -1.04
CA TYR A 111 -14.14 -1.89 0.37
C TYR A 111 -13.27 -0.66 0.66
N CYS A 112 -12.34 -0.30 -0.23
CA CYS A 112 -11.47 0.87 -0.09
C CYS A 112 -11.10 1.45 -1.47
N GLY A 113 -10.65 2.70 -1.46
CA GLY A 113 -9.97 3.34 -2.57
C GLY A 113 -8.44 3.19 -2.51
N GLY A 114 -7.79 3.65 -3.58
CA GLY A 114 -6.35 3.80 -3.67
C GLY A 114 -5.97 4.76 -4.78
N THR A 115 -4.67 5.01 -4.90
CA THR A 115 -4.12 5.91 -5.92
C THR A 115 -2.93 5.29 -6.63
N VAL A 116 -2.95 5.27 -7.97
CA VAL A 116 -1.79 4.90 -8.77
C VAL A 116 -0.72 6.00 -8.64
N ILE A 117 0.45 5.65 -8.10
CA ILE A 117 1.56 6.60 -7.90
C ILE A 117 2.76 6.32 -8.83
N ASN A 118 2.87 5.11 -9.35
CA ASN A 118 3.88 4.72 -10.33
C ASN A 118 3.41 3.45 -11.07
N SER A 119 4.24 2.89 -11.95
CA SER A 119 3.83 1.78 -12.82
C SER A 119 3.54 0.46 -12.09
N ARG A 120 3.88 0.30 -10.80
CA ARG A 120 3.74 -0.97 -10.06
C ARG A 120 3.14 -0.84 -8.67
N TYR A 121 2.86 0.37 -8.21
CA TYR A 121 2.44 0.61 -6.84
C TYR A 121 1.19 1.49 -6.74
N ILE A 122 0.29 1.04 -5.88
CA ILE A 122 -0.87 1.79 -5.43
C ILE A 122 -0.62 2.29 -4.01
N LEU A 123 -0.85 3.58 -3.78
CA LEU A 123 -0.90 4.20 -2.46
C LEU A 123 -2.31 4.06 -1.88
N THR A 124 -2.42 3.64 -0.62
CA THR A 124 -3.69 3.52 0.11
C THR A 124 -3.45 3.69 1.62
N ALA A 125 -4.48 3.50 2.44
CA ALA A 125 -4.38 3.52 3.90
C ALA A 125 -3.86 2.17 4.42
N ALA A 126 -3.15 2.18 5.55
CA ALA A 126 -2.68 0.94 6.18
C ALA A 126 -3.86 0.10 6.67
N HIS A 127 -4.93 0.71 7.18
CA HIS A 127 -6.12 0.00 7.65
C HIS A 127 -6.85 -0.75 6.54
N CYS A 128 -6.70 -0.32 5.27
CA CYS A 128 -7.25 -1.03 4.11
C CYS A 128 -6.48 -2.31 3.75
N ILE A 129 -5.29 -2.54 4.32
CA ILE A 129 -4.42 -3.66 3.94
C ILE A 129 -3.89 -4.45 5.16
N ASP A 130 -4.07 -3.94 6.37
CA ASP A 130 -3.59 -4.58 7.59
C ASP A 130 -4.29 -5.93 7.81
N ARG A 131 -3.49 -7.01 7.83
CA ARG A 131 -3.98 -8.39 8.00
C ARG A 131 -4.86 -8.90 6.85
N PHE A 132 -4.86 -8.23 5.70
CA PHE A 132 -5.50 -8.74 4.49
C PHE A 132 -4.58 -9.74 3.80
N ASP A 133 -5.20 -10.79 3.22
CA ASP A 133 -4.50 -11.74 2.35
C ASP A 133 -4.37 -11.14 0.94
N ALA A 134 -3.13 -10.89 0.53
CA ALA A 134 -2.81 -10.29 -0.77
C ALA A 134 -3.40 -11.06 -1.95
N SER A 135 -3.53 -12.40 -1.85
CA SER A 135 -4.09 -13.23 -2.92
C SER A 135 -5.58 -12.99 -3.17
N LYS A 136 -6.27 -12.37 -2.21
CA LYS A 136 -7.71 -12.05 -2.27
C LYS A 136 -7.98 -10.59 -2.62
N LEU A 137 -6.92 -9.81 -2.83
CA LEU A 137 -6.99 -8.40 -3.21
C LEU A 137 -6.86 -8.23 -4.73
N ILE A 138 -7.67 -7.34 -5.28
CA ILE A 138 -7.58 -6.88 -6.66
C ILE A 138 -7.59 -5.34 -6.65
N ALA A 139 -6.67 -4.74 -7.41
CA ALA A 139 -6.70 -3.32 -7.72
C ALA A 139 -7.29 -3.14 -9.12
N ARG A 140 -8.46 -2.50 -9.20
CA ARG A 140 -9.10 -2.12 -10.46
C ARG A 140 -8.83 -0.65 -10.75
N ILE A 141 -8.35 -0.35 -11.95
CA ILE A 141 -8.13 1.02 -12.43
C ILE A 141 -9.03 1.34 -13.63
N LEU A 142 -9.17 2.64 -13.93
CA LEU A 142 -10.03 3.14 -15.02
C LEU A 142 -11.50 2.71 -14.87
N GLU A 143 -11.95 2.51 -13.64
CA GLU A 143 -13.37 2.33 -13.31
C GLU A 143 -14.05 3.69 -13.16
N HIS A 144 -15.33 3.77 -13.49
CA HIS A 144 -16.16 4.94 -13.23
C HIS A 144 -17.47 4.53 -12.58
N ASP A 145 -18.34 3.81 -13.31
CA ASP A 145 -19.57 3.18 -12.84
C ASP A 145 -19.46 1.66 -12.89
N TRP A 146 -19.32 1.00 -11.72
CA TRP A 146 -19.20 -0.46 -11.67
C TRP A 146 -20.51 -1.22 -11.97
N ASN A 147 -21.64 -0.52 -12.17
CA ASN A 147 -22.89 -1.10 -12.67
C ASN A 147 -23.01 -1.02 -14.20
N SER A 148 -22.17 -0.22 -14.86
CA SER A 148 -22.17 -0.04 -16.30
C SER A 148 -21.18 -1.01 -16.95
N THR A 149 -21.50 -1.49 -18.16
CA THR A 149 -20.58 -2.28 -18.97
C THR A 149 -20.26 -1.52 -20.25
N GLY A 150 -18.97 -1.26 -20.50
CA GLY A 150 -18.49 -0.69 -21.75
C GLY A 150 -18.28 0.84 -21.80
N GLU A 151 -18.62 1.57 -20.74
CA GLU A 151 -18.30 3.01 -20.64
C GLU A 151 -16.80 3.29 -20.44
N SER A 152 -16.12 2.35 -19.79
CA SER A 152 -14.72 2.43 -19.41
C SER A 152 -14.03 1.11 -19.76
N LYS A 153 -12.71 1.16 -19.93
CA LYS A 153 -11.88 -0.02 -20.18
C LYS A 153 -11.09 -0.31 -18.92
N THR A 154 -11.76 -0.92 -17.95
CA THR A 154 -11.17 -1.28 -16.66
C THR A 154 -10.01 -2.24 -16.81
N GLN A 155 -9.06 -2.16 -15.88
CA GLN A 155 -7.93 -3.09 -15.82
C GLN A 155 -7.76 -3.58 -14.38
N ASP A 156 -7.76 -4.90 -14.21
CA ASP A 156 -7.63 -5.55 -12.91
C ASP A 156 -6.19 -6.07 -12.71
N PHE A 157 -5.60 -5.70 -11.57
CA PHE A 157 -4.26 -6.13 -11.18
C PHE A 157 -4.33 -6.96 -9.90
N GLN A 158 -3.71 -8.14 -9.93
CA GLN A 158 -3.45 -8.92 -8.73
C GLN A 158 -2.36 -8.27 -7.87
N ILE A 159 -2.48 -8.41 -6.56
CA ILE A 159 -1.51 -7.90 -5.60
C ILE A 159 -0.40 -8.94 -5.36
N GLU A 160 0.86 -8.51 -5.52
CA GLU A 160 2.06 -9.29 -5.17
C GLU A 160 2.32 -9.21 -3.66
N LYS A 161 2.28 -7.99 -3.11
CA LYS A 161 2.66 -7.73 -1.73
C LYS A 161 1.91 -6.52 -1.16
N THR A 162 1.48 -6.63 0.09
CA THR A 162 1.01 -5.50 0.91
C THR A 162 2.17 -4.97 1.76
N ILE A 163 2.32 -3.64 1.82
CA ILE A 163 3.40 -2.97 2.55
C ILE A 163 2.77 -1.85 3.38
N LYS A 164 2.47 -2.13 4.66
CA LYS A 164 2.02 -1.10 5.61
C LYS A 164 3.22 -0.43 6.28
N HIS A 165 3.05 0.82 6.70
CA HIS A 165 4.05 1.46 7.55
C HIS A 165 4.23 0.68 8.87
N SER A 166 5.47 0.39 9.27
CA SER A 166 5.76 -0.47 10.44
C SER A 166 5.24 0.12 11.75
N SER A 167 5.21 1.45 11.85
CA SER A 167 4.66 2.19 13.00
C SER A 167 3.16 2.50 12.90
N TYR A 168 2.42 1.85 11.99
CA TYR A 168 0.96 1.99 11.93
C TYR A 168 0.32 1.54 13.24
N SER A 169 -0.55 2.37 13.80
CA SER A 169 -1.27 2.14 15.05
C SER A 169 -2.76 1.94 14.82
N THR A 170 -3.27 0.77 15.13
CA THR A 170 -4.72 0.47 15.07
C THR A 170 -5.53 1.13 16.19
N ILE A 171 -4.86 1.80 17.14
CA ILE A 171 -5.52 2.46 18.29
C ILE A 171 -5.90 3.89 17.94
N ASN A 172 -5.04 4.61 17.22
CA ASN A 172 -5.21 6.04 16.92
C ASN A 172 -4.98 6.39 15.45
N TYR A 173 -4.87 5.40 14.57
CA TYR A 173 -4.65 5.57 13.12
C TYR A 173 -3.40 6.40 12.76
N ASN A 174 -2.43 6.54 13.68
CA ASN A 174 -1.17 7.18 13.32
C ASN A 174 -0.38 6.31 12.35
N ASN A 175 0.26 6.93 11.36
CA ASN A 175 0.95 6.26 10.24
C ASN A 175 0.05 5.35 9.42
N ASP A 176 -1.19 5.76 9.19
CA ASP A 176 -2.16 5.02 8.37
C ASP A 176 -1.88 5.19 6.87
N ILE A 177 -0.77 4.61 6.42
CA ILE A 177 -0.32 4.61 5.02
C ILE A 177 0.17 3.22 4.62
N GLY A 178 -0.22 2.81 3.42
CA GLY A 178 0.07 1.51 2.86
C GLY A 178 0.38 1.60 1.37
N LEU A 179 1.16 0.64 0.89
CA LEU A 179 1.46 0.41 -0.51
C LEU A 179 1.02 -0.99 -0.90
N LEU A 180 0.42 -1.11 -2.08
CA LEU A 180 0.15 -2.38 -2.73
C LEU A 180 1.08 -2.52 -3.94
N LYS A 181 1.95 -3.53 -3.92
CA LYS A 181 2.77 -3.89 -5.06
C LYS A 181 1.96 -4.77 -6.00
N LEU A 182 1.87 -4.38 -7.26
CA LEU A 182 1.15 -5.12 -8.30
C LEU A 182 2.02 -6.25 -8.87
N LYS A 183 1.41 -7.40 -9.17
CA LYS A 183 2.08 -8.48 -9.91
C LYS A 183 2.40 -8.09 -11.36
N GLY A 184 1.59 -7.23 -11.95
CA GLY A 184 1.78 -6.69 -13.29
C GLY A 184 2.25 -5.23 -13.27
N THR A 185 2.57 -4.72 -14.45
CA THR A 185 2.97 -3.31 -14.65
C THR A 185 1.86 -2.54 -15.35
N ILE A 186 1.48 -1.40 -14.81
CA ILE A 186 0.56 -0.44 -15.43
C ILE A 186 1.28 0.23 -16.59
N LYS A 187 0.67 0.19 -17.77
CA LYS A 187 1.14 0.92 -18.95
C LYS A 187 0.50 2.30 -18.97
N PHE A 188 1.32 3.34 -18.82
CA PHE A 188 0.87 4.73 -18.94
C PHE A 188 0.68 5.12 -20.40
N GLN A 189 -0.47 4.74 -20.95
CA GLN A 189 -0.85 4.96 -22.34
C GLN A 189 -2.31 5.44 -22.42
N GLY A 190 -2.63 6.21 -23.46
CA GLY A 190 -3.98 6.76 -23.67
C GLY A 190 -4.41 7.66 -22.52
N SER A 191 -5.49 7.28 -21.83
CA SER A 191 -6.07 8.01 -20.70
C SER A 191 -5.42 7.69 -19.35
N MET A 192 -4.56 6.66 -19.26
CA MET A 192 -3.99 6.22 -17.98
C MET A 192 -2.75 7.02 -17.59
N ARG A 193 -2.78 7.63 -16.40
CA ARG A 193 -1.68 8.42 -15.82
C ARG A 193 -1.69 8.27 -14.29
N PRO A 194 -0.53 8.22 -13.62
CA PRO A 194 -0.49 8.22 -12.16
C PRO A 194 -0.76 9.63 -11.62
N ALA A 195 -1.06 9.76 -10.34
CA ALA A 195 -1.07 11.05 -9.66
C ALA A 195 0.35 11.48 -9.30
N CYS A 196 0.60 12.79 -9.18
CA CYS A 196 1.89 13.25 -8.69
C CYS A 196 1.99 13.07 -7.17
N LEU A 197 3.18 12.71 -6.70
CA LEU A 197 3.49 12.83 -5.28
C LEU A 197 3.80 14.30 -4.94
N PRO A 198 3.44 14.77 -3.74
CA PRO A 198 3.63 16.16 -3.34
C PRO A 198 5.10 16.46 -3.01
N GLU A 199 5.45 17.74 -2.93
CA GLU A 199 6.75 18.19 -2.43
C GLU A 199 6.89 17.99 -0.91
N GLN A 200 8.07 17.56 -0.46
CA GLN A 200 8.33 17.11 0.92
C GLN A 200 8.07 18.17 2.01
N VAL A 201 8.41 19.43 1.74
CA VAL A 201 8.41 20.52 2.75
C VAL A 201 7.26 21.52 2.51
N LYS A 202 6.39 21.25 1.53
CA LYS A 202 5.30 22.16 1.16
C LYS A 202 4.13 22.07 2.14
N THR A 203 3.56 23.23 2.49
CA THR A 203 2.29 23.27 3.21
C THR A 203 1.13 23.35 2.23
N PHE A 204 0.05 22.64 2.55
CA PHE A 204 -1.21 22.67 1.81
C PHE A 204 -2.35 23.28 2.63
N ALA A 205 -2.08 23.79 3.84
CA ALA A 205 -3.09 24.46 4.65
C ALA A 205 -3.63 25.71 3.91
N GLY A 206 -4.94 25.93 4.01
CA GLY A 206 -5.66 26.98 3.29
C GLY A 206 -5.90 26.70 1.80
N LYS A 207 -5.30 25.64 1.23
CA LYS A 207 -5.58 25.22 -0.16
C LYS A 207 -6.92 24.50 -0.24
N LYS A 208 -7.48 24.53 -1.44
CA LYS A 208 -8.65 23.74 -1.81
C LYS A 208 -8.21 22.34 -2.20
N GLY A 209 -8.58 21.35 -1.40
CA GLY A 209 -8.41 19.94 -1.72
C GLY A 209 -9.60 19.39 -2.51
N VAL A 210 -9.35 18.32 -3.25
CA VAL A 210 -10.36 17.51 -3.90
C VAL A 210 -10.22 16.10 -3.34
N VAL A 211 -11.32 15.56 -2.86
CA VAL A 211 -11.45 14.15 -2.46
C VAL A 211 -12.25 13.45 -3.53
N THR A 212 -11.81 12.27 -3.94
CA THR A 212 -12.46 11.48 -4.99
C THR A 212 -12.60 10.04 -4.53
N GLY A 213 -13.75 9.43 -4.80
CA GLY A 213 -14.02 8.06 -4.41
C GLY A 213 -15.44 7.58 -4.71
N TRP A 214 -15.71 6.34 -4.34
CA TRP A 214 -17.00 5.67 -4.46
C TRP A 214 -17.69 5.48 -3.10
N GLY A 215 -17.22 6.18 -2.07
CA GLY A 215 -17.81 6.12 -0.75
C GLY A 215 -19.26 6.56 -0.72
N ALA A 216 -19.87 6.38 0.45
CA ALA A 216 -21.25 6.75 0.70
C ALA A 216 -21.44 8.26 0.54
N ILE A 217 -22.50 8.67 -0.15
CA ILE A 217 -22.77 10.10 -0.39
C ILE A 217 -23.37 10.76 0.88
N THR A 218 -23.90 9.95 1.78
CA THR A 218 -24.46 10.36 3.08
C THR A 218 -23.96 9.41 4.17
N GLU A 219 -23.78 9.93 5.39
CA GLU A 219 -23.38 9.10 6.54
C GLU A 219 -24.31 7.88 6.71
N GLY A 220 -23.72 6.68 6.76
CA GLY A 220 -24.47 5.42 6.87
C GLY A 220 -25.29 5.04 5.63
N GLY A 221 -25.16 5.80 4.54
CA GLY A 221 -25.80 5.53 3.26
C GLY A 221 -25.11 4.43 2.45
N GLN A 222 -25.65 4.15 1.27
CA GLN A 222 -25.03 3.26 0.31
C GLN A 222 -23.85 3.96 -0.37
N VAL A 223 -22.81 3.18 -0.69
CA VAL A 223 -21.70 3.59 -1.55
C VAL A 223 -22.21 4.00 -2.93
N SER A 224 -21.54 4.97 -3.55
CA SER A 224 -21.86 5.40 -4.91
C SER A 224 -21.33 4.38 -5.92
N HIS A 225 -22.10 4.08 -6.97
CA HIS A 225 -21.61 3.24 -8.06
C HIS A 225 -20.71 4.02 -9.01
N THR A 226 -21.00 5.31 -9.21
CA THR A 226 -20.22 6.23 -10.03
C THR A 226 -19.17 6.95 -9.17
N LEU A 227 -18.01 7.25 -9.76
CA LEU A 227 -16.94 7.99 -9.07
C LEU A 227 -17.38 9.43 -8.77
N GLN A 228 -17.29 9.83 -7.51
CA GLN A 228 -17.69 11.16 -7.02
C GLN A 228 -16.47 12.04 -6.74
N GLU A 229 -16.67 13.36 -6.76
CA GLU A 229 -15.72 14.34 -6.25
C GLU A 229 -16.35 15.32 -5.26
N VAL A 230 -15.57 15.71 -4.25
CA VAL A 230 -15.93 16.78 -3.33
C VAL A 230 -14.75 17.70 -3.07
N PHE A 231 -15.04 18.99 -3.05
CA PHE A 231 -14.06 20.02 -2.74
C PHE A 231 -14.14 20.41 -1.27
N VAL A 232 -12.99 20.38 -0.59
CA VAL A 232 -12.89 20.68 0.85
C VAL A 232 -11.69 21.60 1.12
N PRO A 233 -11.79 22.56 2.05
CA PRO A 233 -10.64 23.35 2.47
C PRO A 233 -9.73 22.50 3.35
N ILE A 234 -8.41 22.65 3.19
CA ILE A 234 -7.42 21.98 4.04
C ILE A 234 -7.11 22.89 5.23
N LEU A 235 -7.25 22.35 6.44
CA LEU A 235 -6.99 23.07 7.69
C LEU A 235 -5.50 23.00 8.05
N THR A 236 -5.04 23.97 8.84
CA THR A 236 -3.81 23.81 9.60
C THR A 236 -3.99 22.74 10.68
N ASN A 237 -2.90 22.10 11.13
CA ASN A 237 -2.98 21.16 12.26
C ASN A 237 -3.37 21.86 13.56
N ALA A 238 -3.07 23.16 13.71
CA ALA A 238 -3.51 23.95 14.85
C ALA A 238 -5.04 24.07 14.86
N GLU A 239 -5.65 24.50 13.76
CA GLU A 239 -7.11 24.55 13.63
C GLU A 239 -7.73 23.17 13.84
N CYS A 240 -7.17 22.12 13.24
CA CYS A 240 -7.70 20.78 13.42
C CYS A 240 -7.71 20.31 14.89
N ARG A 241 -6.69 20.66 15.67
CA ARG A 241 -6.64 20.37 17.12
C ARG A 241 -7.63 21.17 17.96
N THR A 242 -8.21 22.22 17.40
CA THR A 242 -9.23 23.06 18.06
C THR A 242 -10.67 22.67 17.68
N THR A 243 -10.83 21.68 16.80
CA THR A 243 -12.14 21.08 16.48
C THR A 243 -12.67 20.25 17.67
N LYS A 244 -13.81 19.58 17.49
CA LYS A 244 -14.34 18.65 18.50
C LYS A 244 -13.49 17.39 18.70
N TYR A 245 -12.50 17.13 17.84
CA TYR A 245 -11.55 16.05 18.10
C TYR A 245 -10.70 16.35 19.34
N PRO A 246 -10.43 15.36 20.20
CA PRO A 246 -9.40 15.51 21.24
C PRO A 246 -8.05 15.86 20.59
N ALA A 247 -7.46 17.02 20.92
CA ALA A 247 -6.23 17.52 20.29
C ALA A 247 -5.10 16.48 20.23
N ARG A 248 -4.97 15.64 21.26
CA ARG A 248 -3.97 14.56 21.34
C ARG A 248 -4.14 13.45 20.30
N LYS A 249 -5.30 13.34 19.65
CA LYS A 249 -5.54 12.37 18.56
C LYS A 249 -5.03 12.89 17.21
N ILE A 250 -4.86 14.21 17.04
CA ILE A 250 -4.39 14.81 15.80
C ILE A 250 -2.86 14.95 15.82
N THR A 251 -2.18 14.00 15.20
CA THR A 251 -0.71 13.96 15.11
C THR A 251 -0.18 14.82 13.95
N ASP A 252 1.13 15.09 13.91
CA ASP A 252 1.76 15.81 12.79
C ASP A 252 1.85 14.98 11.50
N ASN A 253 1.58 13.69 11.59
CA ASN A 253 1.47 12.78 10.45
C ASN A 253 0.08 12.79 9.82
N MET A 254 -0.85 13.55 10.40
CA MET A 254 -2.20 13.74 9.91
C MET A 254 -2.38 15.15 9.37
N MET A 255 -3.41 15.30 8.55
CA MET A 255 -3.95 16.58 8.12
C MET A 255 -5.47 16.50 8.09
N CYS A 256 -6.15 17.62 8.20
CA CYS A 256 -7.61 17.66 8.23
C CYS A 256 -8.13 18.50 7.07
N ALA A 257 -9.24 18.09 6.49
CA ALA A 257 -9.90 18.82 5.43
C ALA A 257 -11.41 18.69 5.58
N GLY A 258 -12.12 19.79 5.40
CA GLY A 258 -13.57 19.83 5.61
C GLY A 258 -14.04 21.21 6.05
N PHE A 259 -15.34 21.47 5.91
CA PHE A 259 -15.94 22.70 6.37
C PHE A 259 -16.28 22.60 7.86
N LYS A 260 -16.08 23.68 8.61
CA LYS A 260 -16.41 23.71 10.04
C LYS A 260 -17.90 23.47 10.27
N GLU A 261 -18.73 24.03 9.40
CA GLU A 261 -20.18 23.88 9.42
C GLU A 261 -20.65 22.45 9.08
N GLY A 262 -19.75 21.62 8.53
CA GLY A 262 -20.07 20.32 7.99
C GLY A 262 -20.60 20.38 6.55
N GLY A 263 -21.42 19.40 6.18
CA GLY A 263 -22.13 19.31 4.89
C GLY A 263 -21.35 18.68 3.72
N LYS A 264 -20.03 18.85 3.63
CA LYS A 264 -19.18 18.19 2.62
C LYS A 264 -17.93 17.55 3.23
N ASP A 265 -17.76 16.25 3.03
CA ASP A 265 -16.65 15.47 3.55
C ASP A 265 -16.47 14.14 2.79
N SER A 266 -15.35 13.46 3.00
CA SER A 266 -15.20 12.03 2.68
C SER A 266 -16.08 11.18 3.57
N CYS A 267 -16.50 10.00 3.09
CA CYS A 267 -17.38 9.12 3.87
C CYS A 267 -16.99 7.64 3.76
N GLN A 268 -17.82 6.76 4.31
CA GLN A 268 -17.55 5.32 4.33
C GLN A 268 -17.34 4.77 2.91
N GLY A 269 -16.22 4.11 2.66
CA GLY A 269 -15.85 3.58 1.34
C GLY A 269 -14.84 4.44 0.59
N ASP A 270 -14.62 5.71 0.97
CA ASP A 270 -13.54 6.54 0.42
C ASP A 270 -12.17 6.23 1.05
N SER A 271 -12.15 5.47 2.15
CA SER A 271 -10.94 5.04 2.86
C SER A 271 -9.82 4.58 1.92
N GLY A 272 -8.62 5.11 2.10
CA GLY A 272 -7.47 4.82 1.25
C GLY A 272 -7.42 5.59 -0.07
N GLY A 273 -8.51 6.24 -0.48
CA GLY A 273 -8.56 7.15 -1.62
C GLY A 273 -7.75 8.44 -1.40
N PRO A 274 -7.49 9.21 -2.46
CA PRO A 274 -6.69 10.43 -2.38
C PRO A 274 -7.48 11.63 -1.88
N LEU A 275 -6.80 12.46 -1.10
CA LEU A 275 -7.00 13.91 -1.08
C LEU A 275 -5.90 14.53 -1.95
N HIS A 276 -6.28 15.20 -3.04
CA HIS A 276 -5.33 15.83 -3.93
C HIS A 276 -5.56 17.33 -4.12
N VAL A 277 -4.48 18.06 -4.36
CA VAL A 277 -4.49 19.51 -4.63
C VAL A 277 -4.05 19.73 -6.08
N GLU A 278 -4.82 20.52 -6.81
CA GLU A 278 -4.49 20.97 -8.15
C GLU A 278 -3.65 22.25 -8.07
N GLU A 279 -2.46 22.22 -8.67
CA GLU A 279 -1.60 23.39 -8.88
C GLU A 279 -1.16 23.41 -10.34
N ASP A 280 -1.43 24.51 -11.05
CA ASP A 280 -1.10 24.69 -12.47
C ASP A 280 -1.60 23.54 -13.38
N GLY A 281 -2.78 22.99 -13.06
CA GLY A 281 -3.40 21.87 -13.79
C GLY A 281 -2.81 20.49 -13.46
N VAL A 282 -1.93 20.40 -12.46
CA VAL A 282 -1.30 19.16 -12.00
C VAL A 282 -1.81 18.79 -10.60
N HIS A 283 -2.34 17.59 -10.48
CA HIS A 283 -2.88 17.06 -9.22
C HIS A 283 -1.81 16.29 -8.43
N HIS A 284 -1.61 16.73 -7.19
CA HIS A 284 -0.68 16.12 -6.24
C HIS A 284 -1.45 15.47 -5.10
N VAL A 285 -1.16 14.21 -4.76
CA VAL A 285 -1.83 13.47 -3.67
C VAL A 285 -1.23 13.88 -2.34
N VAL A 286 -1.83 14.87 -1.69
CA VAL A 286 -1.32 15.44 -0.44
C VAL A 286 -1.76 14.65 0.78
N GLY A 287 -2.88 13.92 0.68
CA GLY A 287 -3.47 13.14 1.75
C GLY A 287 -4.01 11.79 1.29
N VAL A 288 -4.14 10.86 2.22
CA VAL A 288 -4.86 9.58 2.05
C VAL A 288 -6.02 9.57 3.04
N VAL A 289 -7.25 9.32 2.58
CA VAL A 289 -8.45 9.23 3.43
C VAL A 289 -8.22 8.16 4.50
N SER A 290 -8.33 8.53 5.78
CA SER A 290 -7.94 7.65 6.90
C SER A 290 -9.10 7.41 7.87
N TRP A 291 -9.58 8.45 8.55
CA TRP A 291 -10.66 8.32 9.53
C TRP A 291 -11.43 9.63 9.72
N GLY A 292 -12.57 9.56 10.40
CA GLY A 292 -13.44 10.69 10.74
C GLY A 292 -14.49 10.25 11.77
N GLU A 293 -15.25 11.21 12.30
CA GLU A 293 -16.40 10.92 13.16
C GLU A 293 -17.65 11.33 12.39
N GLY A 294 -18.42 10.33 11.95
CA GLY A 294 -19.48 10.52 10.96
C GLY A 294 -18.96 10.98 9.60
N CYS A 295 -19.86 11.54 8.79
CA CYS A 295 -19.50 12.17 7.52
C CYS A 295 -20.08 13.57 7.46
N ALA A 296 -19.20 14.56 7.30
CA ALA A 296 -19.61 15.95 7.15
C ALA A 296 -20.37 16.52 8.36
N GLN A 297 -20.03 16.06 9.57
CA GLN A 297 -20.60 16.57 10.81
C GLN A 297 -20.01 17.93 11.18
N TYR A 298 -20.81 18.73 11.89
CA TYR A 298 -20.35 20.03 12.40
C TYR A 298 -19.12 19.86 13.30
N ASP A 299 -18.04 20.52 12.89
CA ASP A 299 -16.76 20.62 13.60
C ASP A 299 -16.04 19.26 13.79
N TYR A 300 -16.28 18.32 12.87
CA TYR A 300 -15.55 17.06 12.72
C TYR A 300 -15.10 16.90 11.24
N PRO A 301 -14.01 17.58 10.83
CA PRO A 301 -13.50 17.43 9.47
C PRO A 301 -12.88 16.03 9.25
N GLY A 302 -12.90 15.53 8.01
CA GLY A 302 -12.16 14.32 7.66
C GLY A 302 -10.67 14.41 8.02
N VAL A 303 -10.11 13.30 8.51
CA VAL A 303 -8.70 13.18 8.87
C VAL A 303 -8.00 12.27 7.87
N TYR A 304 -6.90 12.78 7.33
CA TYR A 304 -6.14 12.18 6.26
C TYR A 304 -4.70 11.95 6.72
N THR A 305 -4.07 10.89 6.24
CA THR A 305 -2.62 10.72 6.41
C THR A 305 -1.88 11.72 5.52
N ARG A 306 -0.95 12.49 6.10
CA ARG A 306 -0.19 13.55 5.43
C ARG A 306 0.94 12.95 4.56
N VAL A 307 0.72 12.81 3.26
CA VAL A 307 1.60 12.06 2.33
C VAL A 307 3.02 12.60 2.29
N ASN A 308 3.22 13.92 2.33
CA ASN A 308 4.55 14.51 2.23
C ASN A 308 5.48 14.20 3.43
N ARG A 309 4.94 13.63 4.53
CA ARG A 309 5.74 13.08 5.65
C ARG A 309 6.32 11.70 5.36
N TYR A 310 5.85 11.03 4.30
CA TYR A 310 6.18 9.64 3.99
C TYR A 310 6.93 9.45 2.67
N LEU A 311 7.34 10.52 1.97
CA LEU A 311 7.96 10.40 0.64
C LEU A 311 9.23 9.55 0.64
N THR A 312 10.08 9.68 1.67
CA THR A 312 11.26 8.81 1.82
C THR A 312 10.88 7.35 2.00
N TRP A 313 9.84 7.08 2.81
CA TRP A 313 9.32 5.72 3.00
C TRP A 313 8.71 5.17 1.71
N ILE A 314 7.94 5.99 0.97
CA ILE A 314 7.38 5.62 -0.33
C ILE A 314 8.52 5.26 -1.29
N ALA A 315 9.49 6.15 -1.50
CA ALA A 315 10.60 5.94 -2.43
C ALA A 315 11.40 4.67 -2.11
N ASN A 316 11.70 4.41 -0.83
CA ASN A 316 12.44 3.22 -0.40
C ASN A 316 11.69 1.91 -0.69
N ASN A 317 10.36 1.92 -0.70
CA ASN A 317 9.54 0.72 -0.92
C ASN A 317 9.07 0.54 -2.36
N THR A 318 9.40 1.47 -3.26
CA THR A 318 8.83 1.54 -4.62
C THR A 318 9.88 1.74 -5.72
N ASN A 319 11.14 1.49 -5.40
CA ASN A 319 12.28 1.73 -6.29
C ASN A 319 12.30 0.87 -7.57
N ASP A 320 11.52 -0.22 -7.59
CA ASP A 320 11.33 -1.11 -8.75
C ASP A 320 10.09 -0.75 -9.58
N GLY A 321 9.47 0.42 -9.34
CA GLY A 321 8.41 1.02 -10.17
C GLY A 321 8.88 2.22 -10.97
N CYS A 322 8.26 2.46 -12.13
CA CYS A 322 8.55 3.61 -12.98
C CYS A 322 7.68 4.81 -12.61
N TYR A 323 8.33 5.89 -12.20
CA TYR A 323 7.68 7.17 -11.90
C TYR A 323 7.50 8.03 -13.15
N CYS A 324 6.40 8.78 -13.14
CA CYS A 324 6.18 10.00 -13.90
C CYS A 324 6.24 11.18 -12.92
#